data_AF-A0A938MZY6-F1
#
_entry.id   AF-A0A938MZY6-F1
#
_cell.length_a   1.000
_cell.length_b   1.000
_cell.length_c   1.000
_cell.angle_alpha   90.00
_cell.angle_beta   90.00
_cell.angle_gamma   90.00
#
_symmetry.space_group_name_H-M   'P 1'
#
loop_
_entity.id
_entity.type
_entity.pdbx_description
1 polymer ?
#
loop_
_entity_poly.entity_id
_entity_poly.type
_entity_poly.pdbx_seq_one_letter_code
_entity_poly.pdbx_strand_id
1 'polypeptide(L)'
;METHATECLARQTAAAVELSQQEPTVAAELVTRSLVDGLNLLRNIMFTRIHEDVEANYGQDSMLLPVSVAESEHRAKTEIEAYQIAVAAATVRDRGYIKGDFRWFLNWLGHLRLGDLLNDNKWRRRIRHYLSMTEDEQRLSYSRNLEGVFPEASRAPLILYRLFPTSVSIVTAIAFGQHLEAAEMRNRQAFWLPAITDCRECHGRPLDNGEQCCVCSNPLWTYYWLSAD
;
A
#
# COMPACT_ATOMS: atom_id res chain seq x y z
N MET A 1 20.87 13.30 -3.88
CA MET A 1 20.09 12.21 -4.50
C MET A 1 20.82 10.87 -4.44
N GLU A 2 22.11 10.80 -4.79
CA GLU A 2 22.91 9.55 -4.74
C GLU A 2 23.01 8.93 -3.33
N THR A 3 23.13 9.74 -2.27
CA THR A 3 23.22 9.26 -0.88
C THR A 3 21.96 8.52 -0.44
N HIS A 4 20.78 9.10 -0.70
CA HIS A 4 19.49 8.52 -0.32
C HIS A 4 19.15 7.23 -1.11
N ALA A 5 19.53 7.18 -2.39
CA ALA A 5 19.37 5.96 -3.19
C ALA A 5 20.27 4.82 -2.66
N THR A 6 21.50 5.16 -2.28
CA THR A 6 22.46 4.21 -1.69
C THR A 6 21.97 3.68 -0.34
N GLU A 7 21.45 4.54 0.52
CA GLU A 7 20.86 4.15 1.81
C GLU A 7 19.62 3.25 1.64
N CYS A 8 18.76 3.56 0.66
CA CYS A 8 17.61 2.73 0.35
C CYS A 8 18.01 1.33 -0.12
N LEU A 9 19.00 1.24 -1.01
CA LEU A 9 19.52 -0.04 -1.48
C LEU A 9 20.17 -0.83 -0.35
N ALA A 10 21.01 -0.19 0.48
CA ALA A 10 21.66 -0.83 1.62
C ALA A 10 20.64 -1.43 2.61
N ARG A 11 19.55 -0.71 2.88
CA ARG A 11 18.44 -1.19 3.73
C ARG A 11 17.71 -2.39 3.11
N GLN A 12 17.46 -2.37 1.80
CA GLN A 12 16.84 -3.51 1.11
C GLN A 12 17.74 -4.75 1.17
N THR A 13 19.04 -4.59 0.92
CA THR A 13 20.00 -5.69 0.99
C THR A 13 20.07 -6.27 2.41
N ALA A 14 20.16 -5.41 3.44
CA ALA A 14 20.17 -5.85 4.83
C ALA A 14 18.88 -6.60 5.21
N ALA A 15 17.72 -6.08 4.79
CA ALA A 15 16.43 -6.72 5.04
C ALA A 15 16.31 -8.08 4.34
N ALA A 16 16.83 -8.22 3.11
CA ALA A 16 16.84 -9.49 2.39
C ALA A 16 17.73 -10.53 3.10
N VAL A 17 18.89 -10.12 3.62
CA VAL A 17 19.75 -11.00 4.42
C VAL A 17 19.03 -11.48 5.67
N GLU A 18 18.38 -10.58 6.42
CA GLU A 18 17.61 -10.95 7.61
C GLU A 18 16.46 -11.92 7.29
N LEU A 19 15.74 -11.67 6.20
CA LEU A 19 14.66 -12.56 5.76
C LEU A 19 15.18 -13.94 5.35
N SER A 20 16.33 -14.04 4.67
CA SER A 20 16.92 -15.34 4.31
C SER A 20 17.35 -16.16 5.52
N GLN A 21 17.75 -15.51 6.62
CA GLN A 21 18.14 -16.17 7.85
C GLN A 21 16.93 -16.73 8.60
N GLN A 22 15.81 -15.99 8.59
CA GLN A 22 14.60 -16.37 9.31
C GLN A 22 13.72 -17.33 8.50
N GLU A 23 13.69 -17.17 7.18
CA GLU A 23 12.89 -17.99 6.25
C GLU A 23 13.74 -18.47 5.05
N PRO A 24 14.62 -19.46 5.25
CA PRO A 24 15.55 -19.91 4.20
C PRO A 24 14.88 -20.49 2.95
N THR A 25 13.61 -20.89 3.06
CA THR A 25 12.84 -21.46 1.94
C THR A 25 12.27 -20.40 1.00
N VAL A 26 12.30 -19.13 1.40
CA VAL A 26 11.77 -18.01 0.61
C VAL A 26 12.90 -17.36 -0.18
N ALA A 27 12.61 -16.96 -1.42
CA ALA A 27 13.54 -16.19 -2.24
C ALA A 27 13.68 -14.75 -1.71
N ALA A 28 14.39 -14.58 -0.59
CA ALA A 28 14.36 -13.38 0.24
C ALA A 28 14.68 -12.07 -0.51
N GLU A 29 15.65 -12.08 -1.42
CA GLU A 29 15.99 -10.92 -2.25
C GLU A 29 14.84 -10.51 -3.17
N LEU A 30 14.23 -11.50 -3.84
CA LEU A 30 13.09 -11.28 -4.73
C LEU A 30 11.89 -10.75 -3.95
N VAL A 31 11.56 -11.37 -2.82
CA VAL A 31 10.42 -10.95 -1.97
C VAL A 31 10.63 -9.54 -1.46
N THR A 32 11.82 -9.23 -0.93
CA THR A 32 12.12 -7.91 -0.37
C THR A 32 11.99 -6.81 -1.43
N ARG A 33 12.62 -7.02 -2.61
CA ARG A 33 12.53 -6.07 -3.72
C ARG A 33 11.10 -5.91 -4.23
N SER A 34 10.41 -7.03 -4.46
CA SER A 34 9.04 -7.05 -4.97
C SER A 34 8.05 -6.35 -4.02
N LEU A 35 8.16 -6.57 -2.70
CA LEU A 35 7.38 -5.84 -1.70
C LEU A 35 7.67 -4.33 -1.75
N VAL A 36 8.94 -3.94 -1.86
CA VAL A 36 9.30 -2.52 -1.90
C VAL A 36 8.75 -1.85 -3.16
N ASP A 37 8.93 -2.46 -4.32
CA ASP A 37 8.48 -1.92 -5.61
C ASP A 37 6.94 -1.80 -5.63
N GLY A 38 6.22 -2.87 -5.27
CA GLY A 38 4.76 -2.87 -5.27
C GLY A 38 4.13 -1.93 -4.24
N LEU A 39 4.64 -1.90 -3.00
CA LEU A 39 4.10 -1.02 -1.96
C LEU A 39 4.44 0.45 -2.21
N ASN A 40 5.62 0.76 -2.77
CA ASN A 40 5.98 2.11 -3.20
C ASN A 40 5.05 2.61 -4.30
N LEU A 41 4.82 1.79 -5.32
CA LEU A 41 3.89 2.12 -6.40
C LEU A 41 2.50 2.40 -5.83
N LEU A 42 1.95 1.49 -5.02
CA LEU A 42 0.64 1.67 -4.40
C LEU A 42 0.55 2.92 -3.52
N ARG A 43 1.58 3.21 -2.74
CA ARG A 43 1.63 4.41 -1.89
C ARG A 43 1.56 5.68 -2.73
N ASN A 44 2.33 5.72 -3.81
CA ASN A 44 2.37 6.86 -4.71
C ASN A 44 1.04 7.01 -5.45
N ILE A 45 0.48 5.94 -6.02
CA ILE A 45 -0.82 6.00 -6.71
C ILE A 45 -1.93 6.41 -5.74
N MET A 46 -1.99 5.85 -4.53
CA MET A 46 -2.98 6.24 -3.52
C MET A 46 -2.90 7.74 -3.23
N PHE A 47 -1.69 8.28 -3.06
CA PHE A 47 -1.50 9.71 -2.85
C PHE A 47 -1.98 10.54 -4.06
N THR A 48 -1.64 10.14 -5.29
CA THR A 48 -2.16 10.76 -6.52
C THR A 48 -3.70 10.74 -6.57
N ARG A 49 -4.35 9.64 -6.15
CA ARG A 49 -5.83 9.55 -6.15
C ARG A 49 -6.52 10.47 -5.14
N ILE A 50 -5.91 10.70 -3.98
CA ILE A 50 -6.48 11.58 -2.95
C ILE A 50 -6.09 13.04 -3.12
N HIS A 51 -5.11 13.33 -3.97
CA HIS A 51 -4.60 14.68 -4.20
C HIS A 51 -4.83 15.13 -5.64
N GLU A 52 -4.02 14.68 -6.60
CA GLU A 52 -4.05 15.15 -8.00
C GLU A 52 -5.42 14.89 -8.66
N ASP A 53 -5.98 13.70 -8.50
CA ASP A 53 -7.30 13.38 -9.06
C ASP A 53 -8.41 14.20 -8.38
N VAL A 54 -8.29 14.46 -7.07
CA VAL A 54 -9.24 15.30 -6.34
C VAL A 54 -9.16 16.76 -6.82
N GLU A 55 -7.96 17.31 -6.95
CA GLU A 55 -7.74 18.66 -7.46
C GLU A 55 -8.28 18.81 -8.89
N ALA A 56 -8.03 17.83 -9.75
CA ALA A 56 -8.50 17.84 -11.13
C ALA A 56 -10.03 17.83 -11.26
N ASN A 57 -10.74 17.15 -10.34
CA ASN A 57 -12.21 17.00 -10.41
C ASN A 57 -12.99 18.02 -9.57
N TYR A 58 -12.42 18.50 -8.46
CA TYR A 58 -13.10 19.41 -7.51
C TYR A 58 -12.47 20.79 -7.40
N GLY A 59 -11.34 21.04 -8.07
CA GLY A 59 -10.57 22.26 -7.96
C GLY A 59 -9.79 22.36 -6.65
N GLN A 60 -8.91 23.36 -6.58
CA GLN A 60 -8.14 23.66 -5.37
C GLN A 60 -9.01 24.44 -4.38
N ASP A 61 -9.17 23.89 -3.18
CA ASP A 61 -9.75 24.63 -2.07
C ASP A 61 -8.63 25.36 -1.33
N SER A 62 -8.41 26.63 -1.65
CA SER A 62 -7.34 27.43 -1.03
C SER A 62 -7.48 27.56 0.49
N MET A 63 -8.64 27.22 1.08
CA MET A 63 -8.81 27.20 2.54
C MET A 63 -8.33 25.90 3.20
N LEU A 64 -8.04 24.85 2.42
CA LEU A 64 -7.53 23.56 2.92
C LEU A 64 -6.05 23.34 2.63
N LEU A 65 -5.43 24.20 1.81
CA LEU A 65 -4.02 24.04 1.44
C LEU A 65 -3.11 24.09 2.67
N PRO A 66 -2.25 23.09 2.86
CA PRO A 66 -1.33 23.09 3.98
C PRO A 66 -0.26 24.17 3.82
N VAL A 67 0.23 24.67 4.96
CA VAL A 67 1.34 25.64 5.03
C VAL A 67 2.60 25.12 4.32
N SER A 68 2.76 23.79 4.26
CA SER A 68 3.77 23.10 3.45
C SER A 68 3.17 21.87 2.78
N VAL A 69 3.10 21.90 1.44
CA VAL A 69 2.67 20.76 0.62
C VAL A 69 3.59 19.56 0.82
N ALA A 70 4.90 19.79 0.84
CA ALA A 70 5.91 18.73 1.03
C ALA A 70 5.78 18.03 2.39
N GLU A 71 5.51 18.79 3.46
CA GLU A 71 5.33 18.19 4.78
C GLU A 71 4.02 17.39 4.88
N SER A 72 2.96 17.87 4.23
CA SER A 72 1.65 17.22 4.25
C SER A 72 1.64 15.96 3.39
N GLU A 73 2.29 16.01 2.22
CA GLU A 73 2.57 14.82 1.41
C GLU A 73 3.36 13.79 2.22
N HIS A 74 4.42 14.21 2.91
CA HIS A 74 5.21 13.31 3.74
C HIS A 74 4.35 12.65 4.81
N ARG A 75 3.57 13.42 5.58
CA ARG A 75 2.67 12.89 6.62
C ARG A 75 1.61 11.95 6.06
N ALA A 76 0.99 12.30 4.93
CA ALA A 76 0.00 11.46 4.26
C ALA A 76 0.63 10.13 3.80
N LYS A 77 1.79 10.18 3.14
CA LYS A 77 2.52 9.00 2.69
C LYS A 77 2.98 8.11 3.85
N THR A 78 3.38 8.68 4.99
CA THR A 78 3.70 7.89 6.19
C THR A 78 2.47 7.19 6.78
N GLU A 79 1.30 7.84 6.80
CA GLU A 79 0.06 7.21 7.24
C GLU A 79 -0.38 6.10 6.27
N ILE A 80 -0.26 6.32 4.95
CA ILE A 80 -0.46 5.28 3.92
C ILE A 80 0.48 4.08 4.17
N GLU A 81 1.77 4.32 4.44
CA GLU A 81 2.73 3.24 4.73
C GLU A 81 2.40 2.48 6.01
N ALA A 82 2.05 3.16 7.09
CA ALA A 82 1.65 2.51 8.34
C ALA A 82 0.46 1.56 8.13
N TYR A 83 -0.51 1.99 7.31
CA TYR A 83 -1.65 1.16 6.95
C TYR A 83 -1.24 -0.02 6.05
N GLN A 84 -0.43 0.21 5.01
CA GLN A 84 0.10 -0.83 4.14
C GLN A 84 0.86 -1.92 4.92
N ILE A 85 1.70 -1.54 5.89
CA ILE A 85 2.43 -2.49 6.75
C ILE A 85 1.47 -3.37 7.53
N ALA A 86 0.43 -2.78 8.14
CA ALA A 86 -0.55 -3.54 8.90
C ALA A 86 -1.30 -4.55 8.01
N VAL A 87 -1.75 -4.13 6.84
CA VAL A 87 -2.49 -4.99 5.90
C VAL A 87 -1.59 -6.09 5.32
N ALA A 88 -0.38 -5.75 4.88
CA ALA A 88 0.57 -6.72 4.33
C ALA A 88 1.00 -7.76 5.39
N ALA A 89 1.29 -7.32 6.62
CA ALA A 89 1.62 -8.23 7.71
C ALA A 89 0.44 -9.15 8.07
N ALA A 90 -0.78 -8.61 8.16
CA ALA A 90 -1.97 -9.41 8.37
C ALA A 90 -2.16 -10.45 7.24
N THR A 91 -1.95 -10.05 5.99
CA THR A 91 -2.03 -10.96 4.82
C THR A 91 -1.04 -12.11 4.94
N VAL A 92 0.22 -11.81 5.24
CA VAL A 92 1.29 -12.81 5.41
C VAL A 92 0.95 -13.79 6.54
N ARG A 93 0.42 -13.28 7.66
CA ARG A 93 -0.02 -14.10 8.79
C ARG A 93 -1.20 -15.00 8.42
N ASP A 94 -2.25 -14.42 7.84
CA ASP A 94 -3.53 -15.10 7.60
C ASP A 94 -3.41 -16.15 6.49
N ARG A 95 -2.50 -15.94 5.53
CA ARG A 95 -2.19 -16.89 4.45
C ARG A 95 -1.01 -17.80 4.75
N GLY A 96 -0.28 -17.57 5.84
CA GLY A 96 0.85 -18.40 6.24
C GLY A 96 2.03 -18.38 5.25
N TYR A 97 2.31 -17.23 4.63
CA TYR A 97 3.41 -17.11 3.65
C TYR A 97 4.80 -17.27 4.29
N ILE A 98 4.88 -17.07 5.60
CA ILE A 98 6.06 -17.31 6.43
C ILE A 98 5.66 -18.24 7.59
N LYS A 99 6.60 -19.02 8.11
CA LYS A 99 6.39 -19.94 9.24
C LYS A 99 6.89 -19.38 10.58
N GLY A 100 7.73 -18.36 10.52
CA GLY A 100 8.39 -17.73 11.64
C GLY A 100 7.48 -16.80 12.45
N ASP A 101 8.09 -16.09 13.40
CA ASP A 101 7.36 -15.21 14.30
C ASP A 101 6.73 -14.02 13.55
N PHE A 102 5.41 -13.90 13.64
CA PHE A 102 4.65 -12.78 13.11
C PHE A 102 5.16 -11.43 13.63
N ARG A 103 5.55 -11.34 14.90
CA ARG A 103 6.06 -10.09 15.50
C ARG A 103 7.39 -9.69 14.88
N TRP A 104 8.23 -10.67 14.58
CA TRP A 104 9.48 -10.43 13.87
C TRP A 104 9.19 -9.86 12.48
N PHE A 105 8.33 -10.51 11.68
CA PHE A 105 8.01 -10.04 10.33
C PHE A 105 7.39 -8.64 10.32
N LEU A 106 6.51 -8.35 11.27
CA LEU A 106 5.92 -7.02 11.42
C LEU A 106 6.98 -5.94 11.65
N ASN A 107 7.96 -6.22 12.51
CA ASN A 107 9.06 -5.29 12.79
C ASN A 107 10.01 -5.18 11.59
N TRP A 108 10.34 -6.30 10.96
CA TRP A 108 11.16 -6.36 9.74
C TRP A 108 10.55 -5.50 8.62
N LEU A 109 9.26 -5.71 8.30
CA LEU A 109 8.55 -4.95 7.29
C LEU A 109 8.42 -3.47 7.70
N GLY A 110 8.18 -3.20 8.98
CA GLY A 110 8.18 -1.85 9.54
C GLY A 110 9.50 -1.12 9.30
N HIS A 111 10.64 -1.75 9.59
CA HIS A 111 11.95 -1.15 9.41
C HIS A 111 12.31 -0.98 7.93
N LEU A 112 11.96 -1.96 7.09
CA LEU A 112 12.13 -1.89 5.66
C LEU A 112 11.41 -0.66 5.06
N ARG A 113 10.17 -0.42 5.49
CA ARG A 113 9.30 0.63 4.92
C ARG A 113 9.52 2.00 5.58
N LEU A 114 9.40 2.06 6.91
CA LEU A 114 9.45 3.32 7.66
C LEU A 114 10.87 3.71 8.13
N GLY A 115 11.84 2.80 8.09
CA GLY A 115 13.21 3.08 8.54
C GLY A 115 13.24 3.62 9.98
N ASP A 116 13.90 4.75 10.17
CA ASP A 116 14.02 5.41 11.47
C ASP A 116 12.70 5.95 12.02
N LEU A 117 11.71 6.21 11.17
CA LEU A 117 10.37 6.61 11.63
C LEU A 117 9.71 5.51 12.46
N LEU A 118 10.08 4.24 12.27
CA LEU A 118 9.57 3.17 13.12
C LEU A 118 10.08 3.30 14.56
N ASN A 119 11.17 4.02 14.83
CA ASN A 119 11.66 4.23 16.19
C ASN A 119 10.77 5.22 16.98
N ASP A 120 9.93 6.01 16.29
CA ASP A 120 8.86 6.75 16.94
C ASP A 120 7.75 5.78 17.41
N ASN A 121 7.51 5.79 18.72
CA ASN A 121 6.45 5.02 19.35
C ASN A 121 5.06 5.28 18.75
N LYS A 122 4.83 6.45 18.16
CA LYS A 122 3.58 6.80 17.46
C LYS A 122 3.27 5.79 16.34
N TRP A 123 4.21 5.52 15.45
CA TRP A 123 3.97 4.68 14.28
C TRP A 123 3.85 3.19 14.65
N ARG A 124 4.66 2.72 15.61
CA ARG A 124 4.47 1.36 16.18
C ARG A 124 3.12 1.18 16.84
N ARG A 125 2.59 2.21 17.50
CA ARG A 125 1.25 2.18 18.09
C ARG A 125 0.18 2.22 17.00
N ARG A 126 0.34 3.06 15.98
CA ARG A 126 -0.58 3.16 14.84
C ARG A 126 -0.75 1.82 14.11
N ILE A 127 0.36 1.17 13.76
CA ILE A 127 0.35 -0.13 13.07
C ILE A 127 -0.34 -1.20 13.94
N ARG A 128 0.02 -1.29 15.23
CA ARG A 128 -0.61 -2.24 16.16
C ARG A 128 -2.10 -1.97 16.36
N HIS A 129 -2.50 -0.71 16.37
CA HIS A 129 -3.91 -0.32 16.45
C HIS A 129 -4.69 -0.83 15.23
N TYR A 130 -4.16 -0.64 14.02
CA TYR A 130 -4.76 -1.22 12.81
C TYR A 130 -4.83 -2.74 12.86
N LEU A 131 -3.80 -3.43 13.38
CA LEU A 131 -3.82 -4.89 13.50
C LEU A 131 -4.80 -5.43 14.55
N SER A 132 -5.28 -4.58 15.46
CA SER A 132 -6.27 -4.97 16.49
C SER A 132 -7.73 -4.85 16.04
N MET A 133 -7.97 -4.34 14.84
CA MET A 133 -9.28 -4.05 14.28
C MET A 133 -9.73 -5.11 13.27
N THR A 134 -11.04 -5.24 13.08
CA THR A 134 -11.60 -5.94 11.93
C THR A 134 -11.34 -5.18 10.63
N GLU A 135 -11.46 -5.82 9.46
CA GLU A 135 -11.19 -5.20 8.15
C GLU A 135 -11.97 -3.89 7.94
N ASP A 136 -13.26 -3.87 8.29
CA ASP A 136 -14.09 -2.68 8.14
C ASP A 136 -13.76 -1.56 9.13
N GLU A 137 -13.50 -1.90 10.40
CA GLU A 137 -13.04 -0.92 11.40
C GLU A 137 -11.69 -0.32 11.02
N GLN A 138 -10.79 -1.15 10.51
CA GLN A 138 -9.46 -0.76 10.08
C GLN A 138 -9.55 0.24 8.92
N ARG A 139 -10.39 -0.04 7.92
CA ARG A 139 -10.65 0.84 6.78
C ARG A 139 -11.22 2.20 7.21
N LEU A 140 -12.21 2.20 8.10
CA LEU A 140 -12.82 3.43 8.62
C LEU A 140 -11.84 4.24 9.48
N SER A 141 -11.03 3.57 10.31
CA SER A 141 -9.99 4.22 11.10
C SER A 141 -8.93 4.84 10.19
N TYR A 142 -8.51 4.11 9.16
CA TYR A 142 -7.54 4.58 8.17
C TYR A 142 -8.03 5.83 7.42
N SER A 143 -9.25 5.82 6.88
CA SER A 143 -9.78 6.97 6.14
C SER A 143 -9.81 8.22 7.02
N ARG A 144 -10.32 8.10 8.27
CA ARG A 144 -10.34 9.22 9.23
C ARG A 144 -8.95 9.73 9.60
N ASN A 145 -8.00 8.83 9.80
CA ASN A 145 -6.63 9.23 10.12
C ASN A 145 -5.96 9.94 8.92
N LEU A 146 -6.21 9.46 7.71
CA LEU A 146 -5.71 10.05 6.49
C LEU A 146 -6.31 11.44 6.25
N GLU A 147 -7.64 11.56 6.35
CA GLU A 147 -8.37 12.85 6.27
C GLU A 147 -7.89 13.84 7.35
N GLY A 148 -7.55 13.35 8.54
CA GLY A 148 -7.02 14.18 9.62
C GLY A 148 -5.62 14.73 9.36
N VAL A 149 -4.80 14.04 8.54
CA VAL A 149 -3.45 14.52 8.15
C VAL A 149 -3.44 15.17 6.77
N PHE A 150 -4.45 14.92 5.95
CA PHE A 150 -4.60 15.39 4.57
C PHE A 150 -6.10 15.57 4.24
N PRO A 151 -6.69 16.74 4.56
CA PRO A 151 -8.13 16.97 4.46
C PRO A 151 -8.74 16.74 3.08
N GLU A 152 -7.99 16.96 2.00
CA GLU A 152 -8.42 16.74 0.61
C GLU A 152 -8.81 15.28 0.35
N ALA A 153 -8.26 14.33 1.12
CA ALA A 153 -8.58 12.92 1.02
C ALA A 153 -10.06 12.61 1.30
N SER A 154 -10.79 13.51 1.98
CA SER A 154 -12.23 13.39 2.22
C SER A 154 -13.09 13.49 0.95
N ARG A 155 -12.52 14.01 -0.15
CA ARG A 155 -13.17 14.13 -1.46
C ARG A 155 -12.85 12.97 -2.40
N ALA A 156 -11.98 12.05 -1.99
CA ALA A 156 -11.65 10.87 -2.79
C ALA A 156 -12.85 9.90 -2.83
N PRO A 157 -13.05 9.15 -3.94
CA PRO A 157 -14.14 8.17 -4.03
C PRO A 157 -14.06 7.14 -2.91
N LEU A 158 -15.17 6.90 -2.19
CA LEU A 158 -15.18 5.98 -1.04
C LEU A 158 -14.76 4.54 -1.41
N ILE A 159 -15.03 4.13 -2.65
CA ILE A 159 -14.63 2.83 -3.18
C ILE A 159 -13.10 2.65 -3.16
N LEU A 160 -12.32 3.73 -3.24
CA LEU A 160 -10.86 3.71 -3.14
C LEU A 160 -10.41 3.07 -1.81
N TYR A 161 -11.00 3.51 -0.70
CA TYR A 161 -10.70 2.97 0.63
C TYR A 161 -11.16 1.52 0.80
N ARG A 162 -12.17 1.09 0.04
CA ARG A 162 -12.62 -0.31 0.02
C ARG A 162 -11.66 -1.20 -0.75
N LEU A 163 -11.10 -0.70 -1.86
CA LEU A 163 -10.24 -1.47 -2.76
C LEU A 163 -8.78 -1.52 -2.29
N PHE A 164 -8.30 -0.45 -1.67
CA PHE A 164 -6.90 -0.29 -1.29
C PHE A 164 -6.33 -1.43 -0.43
N PRO A 165 -7.02 -1.93 0.62
CA PRO A 165 -6.50 -3.03 1.44
C PRO A 165 -6.31 -4.32 0.63
N THR A 166 -7.25 -4.61 -0.27
CA THR A 166 -7.12 -5.76 -1.17
C THR A 166 -5.99 -5.56 -2.17
N SER A 167 -5.75 -4.34 -2.68
CA SER A 167 -4.58 -4.07 -3.54
C SER A 167 -3.26 -4.31 -2.81
N VAL A 168 -3.16 -3.92 -1.53
CA VAL A 168 -1.98 -4.22 -0.70
C VAL A 168 -1.81 -5.74 -0.50
N SER A 169 -2.91 -6.45 -0.28
CA SER A 169 -2.89 -7.92 -0.13
C SER A 169 -2.44 -8.62 -1.42
N ILE A 170 -2.88 -8.12 -2.58
CA ILE A 170 -2.47 -8.60 -3.92
C ILE A 170 -0.97 -8.40 -4.13
N VAL A 171 -0.46 -7.19 -3.87
CA VAL A 171 0.98 -6.90 -3.96
C VAL A 171 1.78 -7.83 -3.05
N THR A 172 1.28 -8.07 -1.84
CA THR A 172 1.90 -8.99 -0.89
C THR A 172 1.92 -10.41 -1.43
N ALA A 173 0.79 -10.93 -1.94
CA ALA A 173 0.70 -12.26 -2.53
C ALA A 173 1.67 -12.44 -3.72
N ILE A 174 1.73 -11.46 -4.63
CA ILE A 174 2.66 -11.47 -5.77
C ILE A 174 4.11 -11.50 -5.29
N ALA A 175 4.46 -10.72 -4.26
CA ALA A 175 5.81 -10.70 -3.74
C ALA A 175 6.26 -12.07 -3.21
N PHE A 176 5.34 -12.86 -2.65
CA PHE A 176 5.58 -14.23 -2.18
C PHE A 176 5.33 -15.31 -3.26
N GLY A 177 5.17 -14.92 -4.52
CA GLY A 177 4.95 -15.85 -5.65
C GLY A 177 3.56 -16.51 -5.68
N GLN A 178 2.62 -16.02 -4.89
CA GLN A 178 1.26 -16.60 -4.75
C GLN A 178 0.29 -15.99 -5.78
N HIS A 179 0.58 -16.20 -7.06
CA HIS A 179 -0.18 -15.58 -8.17
C HIS A 179 -1.65 -16.03 -8.22
N LEU A 180 -1.94 -17.29 -7.85
CA LEU A 180 -3.32 -17.78 -7.79
C LEU A 180 -4.12 -17.04 -6.71
N GLU A 181 -3.56 -16.87 -5.52
CA GLU A 181 -4.20 -16.11 -4.44
C GLU A 181 -4.37 -14.63 -4.81
N ALA A 182 -3.38 -14.04 -5.48
CA ALA A 182 -3.48 -12.68 -6.01
C ALA A 182 -4.66 -12.53 -7.00
N ALA A 183 -4.88 -13.52 -7.88
CA ALA A 183 -6.00 -13.54 -8.80
C ALA A 183 -7.35 -13.70 -8.07
N GLU A 184 -7.43 -14.53 -7.04
CA GLU A 184 -8.63 -14.65 -6.21
C GLU A 184 -8.99 -13.34 -5.50
N MET A 185 -7.99 -12.67 -4.91
CA MET A 185 -8.16 -11.35 -4.29
C MET A 185 -8.59 -10.31 -5.32
N ARG A 186 -8.09 -10.39 -6.56
CA ARG A 186 -8.54 -9.53 -7.65
C ARG A 186 -10.00 -9.76 -8.03
N ASN A 187 -10.45 -11.01 -8.06
CA ASN A 187 -11.87 -11.32 -8.29
C ASN A 187 -12.77 -10.69 -7.22
N ARG A 188 -12.30 -10.61 -5.97
CA ARG A 188 -13.01 -9.86 -4.91
C ARG A 188 -13.07 -8.36 -5.19
N GLN A 189 -12.04 -7.77 -5.78
CA GLN A 189 -12.11 -6.36 -6.20
C GLN A 189 -13.07 -6.16 -7.37
N ALA A 190 -13.08 -7.08 -8.34
CA ALA A 190 -13.99 -7.03 -9.48
C ALA A 190 -15.46 -7.16 -9.05
N PHE A 191 -15.74 -7.84 -7.94
CA PHE A 191 -17.09 -7.84 -7.35
C PHE A 191 -17.54 -6.43 -6.95
N TRP A 192 -16.65 -5.59 -6.39
CA TRP A 192 -16.97 -4.24 -5.94
C TRP A 192 -16.88 -3.19 -7.04
N LEU A 193 -16.04 -3.42 -8.05
CA LEU A 193 -15.86 -2.52 -9.19
C LEU A 193 -15.76 -3.35 -10.48
N PRO A 194 -16.89 -3.85 -11.04
CA PRO A 194 -16.87 -4.75 -12.19
C PRO A 194 -16.18 -4.17 -13.42
N ALA A 195 -16.33 -2.86 -13.65
CA ALA A 195 -15.76 -2.17 -14.80
C ALA A 195 -14.24 -2.40 -14.97
N ILE A 196 -13.48 -2.70 -13.91
CA ILE A 196 -12.04 -2.96 -14.00
C ILE A 196 -11.67 -4.10 -14.95
N THR A 197 -12.59 -5.04 -15.19
CA THR A 197 -12.37 -6.17 -16.10
C THR A 197 -12.45 -5.77 -17.57
N ASP A 198 -13.05 -4.62 -17.87
CA ASP A 198 -13.27 -4.13 -19.23
C ASP A 198 -12.04 -3.42 -19.81
N CYS A 199 -11.00 -3.23 -18.99
CA CYS A 199 -9.74 -2.67 -19.48
C CYS A 199 -9.14 -3.59 -20.57
N ARG A 200 -8.95 -3.04 -21.77
CA ARG A 200 -8.45 -3.79 -22.93
C ARG A 200 -6.99 -4.22 -22.83
N GLU A 201 -6.21 -3.59 -21.95
CA GLU A 201 -4.78 -3.89 -21.77
C GLU A 201 -4.57 -4.95 -20.68
N CYS A 202 -5.03 -4.69 -19.46
CA CYS A 202 -4.78 -5.61 -18.35
C CYS A 202 -5.91 -6.63 -18.13
N HIS A 203 -7.10 -6.42 -18.70
CA HIS A 203 -8.30 -7.23 -18.45
C HIS A 203 -8.60 -7.42 -16.95
N GLY A 204 -8.28 -6.41 -16.13
CA GLY A 204 -8.42 -6.45 -14.68
C GLY A 204 -7.47 -7.42 -13.97
N ARG A 205 -6.51 -8.05 -14.65
CA ARG A 205 -5.61 -9.04 -14.04
C ARG A 205 -4.62 -8.39 -13.06
N PRO A 206 -4.16 -9.09 -12.01
CA PRO A 206 -2.99 -8.66 -11.26
C PRO A 206 -1.79 -8.48 -12.19
N LEU A 207 -1.04 -7.39 -12.01
CA LEU A 207 0.22 -7.12 -12.71
C LEU A 207 1.39 -7.47 -11.79
N ASP A 208 2.60 -7.55 -12.32
CA ASP A 208 3.78 -7.72 -11.49
C ASP A 208 4.02 -6.49 -10.61
N ASN A 209 4.65 -6.70 -9.46
CA ASN A 209 4.93 -5.60 -8.53
C ASN A 209 5.88 -4.58 -9.17
N GLY A 210 5.48 -3.31 -9.14
CA GLY A 210 6.18 -2.22 -9.81
C GLY A 210 5.61 -1.87 -11.18
N GLU A 211 4.69 -2.67 -11.72
CA GLU A 211 4.00 -2.36 -12.98
C GLU A 211 2.68 -1.62 -12.77
N GLN A 212 2.36 -0.74 -13.72
CA GLN A 212 1.09 -0.02 -13.76
C GLN A 212 0.49 -0.10 -15.16
N CYS A 213 -0.81 -0.39 -15.25
CA CYS A 213 -1.50 -0.38 -16.52
C CYS A 213 -1.60 1.06 -17.08
N CYS A 214 -1.15 1.28 -18.30
CA CYS A 214 -1.19 2.59 -18.95
C CYS A 214 -2.60 3.11 -19.27
N VAL A 215 -3.60 2.22 -19.35
CA VAL A 215 -4.99 2.61 -19.67
C VAL A 215 -5.82 2.86 -18.42
N CYS A 216 -5.80 1.95 -17.45
CA CYS A 216 -6.68 2.04 -16.28
C CYS A 216 -5.96 2.34 -14.97
N SER A 217 -4.63 2.41 -14.95
CA SER A 217 -3.82 2.60 -13.74
C SER A 217 -3.91 1.51 -12.67
N ASN A 218 -4.37 0.30 -13.02
CA ASN A 218 -4.19 -0.90 -12.19
C ASN A 218 -2.73 -0.96 -11.68
N PRO A 219 -2.44 -1.12 -10.37
CA PRO A 219 -3.27 -1.73 -9.31
C PRO A 219 -4.30 -0.87 -8.59
N LEU A 220 -4.35 0.45 -8.85
CA LEU A 220 -5.30 1.36 -8.20
C LEU A 220 -5.82 2.39 -9.22
N TRP A 221 -7.04 2.14 -9.70
CA TRP A 221 -7.57 2.74 -10.91
C TRP A 221 -7.72 4.26 -10.86
N THR A 222 -7.76 4.92 -12.01
CA THR A 222 -7.99 6.37 -12.09
C THR A 222 -9.40 6.74 -11.65
N TYR A 223 -9.61 8.01 -11.30
CA TYR A 223 -10.93 8.54 -10.93
C TYR A 223 -12.05 8.09 -11.88
N TYR A 224 -11.83 8.18 -13.20
CA TYR A 224 -12.80 7.76 -14.22
C TYR A 224 -13.29 6.32 -14.03
N TRP A 225 -12.37 5.39 -13.75
CA TRP A 225 -12.72 3.98 -13.52
C TRP A 225 -13.33 3.77 -12.13
N LEU A 226 -12.91 4.55 -11.12
CA LEU A 226 -13.45 4.46 -9.76
C LEU A 226 -14.87 5.04 -9.64
N SER A 227 -15.27 5.90 -10.57
CA SER A 227 -16.59 6.52 -10.65
C SER A 227 -17.45 5.96 -11.78
N ALA A 228 -16.99 4.93 -12.50
CA ALA A 228 -17.76 4.30 -13.55
C ALA A 228 -18.81 3.39 -12.93
N ASP A 229 -20.09 3.67 -13.22
CA ASP A 229 -21.25 2.83 -12.88
C ASP A 229 -21.41 1.68 -13.88
#